data_AF-A0A1W9N3K1-F1
#
_entry.id   AF-A0A1W9N3K1-F1
#
_cell.length_a   1.000
_cell.length_b   1.000
_cell.length_c   1.000
_cell.angle_alpha   90.00
_cell.angle_beta   90.00
_cell.angle_gamma   90.00
#
_symmetry.space_group_name_H-M   'P 1'
#
loop_
_entity.id
_entity.type
_entity.pdbx_description
1 polymer ?
#
loop_
_entity_poly.entity_id
_entity_poly.type
_entity_poly.pdbx_seq_one_letter_code
_entity_poly.pdbx_strand_id
1 'polypeptide(L)'
;MTDLICGRIHKIRNLGGIIFVDLFMGYEEQTIVCRKDLLPREDFLSIKKLRKGDFIQLYCNSNSEAVDLDKYIHPNNNSFISDNQSLLVINYSNLLKKIRKWLNNHSFIEVRLPSIHFGKTSGHVFNVDFFGLNSRLSSSGSLYLNVFASHLVKVFSLQKCFRAEPSKTSRHLAEYDLLELAMLGSDMNDIMQLLENMIYDIWTEVKGDENTIKDHKSDIPLPFPKVNYKDIAVRYGILGMGLGKYERKISKDCPIFITDFPIKIASWSAKPIDESYSRSFNLLLPQVGEVAEGNQKQTNVDLLKRKFEILGLMSQLGWYCKGLNCSGIDLSGFGLGVDRLAMWLFGVKNIRNLNPFYRDQSFSEINR
;
A
#
# COMPACT_ATOMS: atom_id res chain seq x y z
N MET A 1 0.56 -0.94 -41.88
CA MET A 1 1.10 -1.42 -40.59
C MET A 1 0.26 -2.62 -40.18
N THR A 2 0.88 -3.71 -39.76
CA THR A 2 0.18 -4.83 -39.10
C THR A 2 -0.11 -4.43 -37.67
N ASP A 3 -1.38 -4.28 -37.30
CA ASP A 3 -1.77 -4.06 -35.92
C ASP A 3 -1.79 -5.40 -35.20
N LEU A 4 -1.01 -5.53 -34.12
CA LEU A 4 -0.96 -6.74 -33.31
C LEU A 4 -1.95 -6.63 -32.15
N ILE A 5 -2.93 -7.52 -32.10
CA ILE A 5 -3.83 -7.68 -30.95
C ILE A 5 -3.34 -8.87 -30.15
N CYS A 6 -2.94 -8.68 -28.89
CA CYS A 6 -2.51 -9.77 -28.02
C CYS A 6 -3.13 -9.62 -26.63
N GLY A 7 -3.81 -10.64 -26.14
CA GLY A 7 -4.52 -10.56 -24.87
C GLY A 7 -4.95 -11.91 -24.32
N ARG A 8 -5.37 -11.90 -23.05
CA ARG A 8 -5.93 -13.07 -22.37
C ARG A 8 -7.45 -13.03 -22.47
N ILE A 9 -8.09 -14.14 -22.81
CA ILE A 9 -9.54 -14.23 -22.88
C ILE A 9 -10.14 -14.05 -21.48
N HIS A 10 -10.86 -12.96 -21.27
CA HIS A 10 -11.58 -12.67 -20.04
C HIS A 10 -12.97 -13.26 -20.04
N LYS A 11 -13.67 -13.20 -21.18
CA LYS A 11 -15.05 -13.65 -21.31
C LYS A 11 -15.35 -14.10 -22.74
N ILE A 12 -16.23 -15.11 -22.87
CA ILE A 12 -16.73 -15.60 -24.16
C ILE A 12 -18.27 -15.59 -24.10
N ARG A 13 -18.90 -15.04 -25.13
CA ARG A 13 -20.37 -15.04 -25.30
C ARG A 13 -20.73 -15.59 -26.67
N ASN A 14 -21.70 -16.50 -26.75
CA ASN A 14 -22.14 -17.12 -28.00
C ASN A 14 -23.62 -16.86 -28.24
N LEU A 15 -23.95 -16.28 -29.39
CA LEU A 15 -25.31 -15.96 -29.82
C LEU A 15 -25.57 -16.55 -31.20
N GLY A 16 -25.85 -17.85 -31.25
CA GLY A 16 -26.48 -18.50 -32.41
C GLY A 16 -25.73 -18.41 -33.74
N GLY A 17 -24.41 -18.20 -33.74
CA GLY A 17 -23.59 -18.00 -34.95
C GLY A 17 -22.56 -16.87 -34.85
N ILE A 18 -22.66 -16.04 -33.81
CA ILE A 18 -21.68 -15.01 -33.48
C ILE A 18 -21.05 -15.35 -32.12
N ILE A 19 -19.72 -15.32 -32.05
CA ILE A 19 -18.96 -15.51 -30.82
C ILE A 19 -18.23 -14.20 -30.51
N PHE A 20 -18.46 -13.65 -29.33
CA PHE A 20 -17.74 -12.50 -28.80
C PHE A 20 -16.66 -13.01 -27.86
N VAL A 21 -15.41 -12.62 -28.11
CA VAL A 21 -14.26 -12.96 -27.28
C VAL A 21 -13.70 -11.67 -26.72
N ASP A 22 -13.92 -11.44 -25.43
CA ASP A 22 -13.43 -10.25 -24.74
C ASP A 22 -11.99 -10.53 -24.26
N LEU A 23 -11.04 -9.77 -24.79
CA LEU A 23 -9.63 -9.84 -24.45
C LEU A 23 -9.28 -8.80 -23.41
N PHE A 24 -8.65 -9.28 -22.33
CA PHE A 24 -7.94 -8.45 -21.38
C PHE A 24 -6.52 -8.18 -21.90
N MET A 25 -6.20 -6.90 -22.12
CA MET A 25 -4.91 -6.45 -22.65
C MET A 25 -4.17 -5.52 -21.66
N GLY A 26 -4.50 -5.59 -20.37
CA GLY A 26 -3.94 -4.72 -19.32
C GLY A 26 -4.95 -3.70 -18.82
N TYR A 27 -4.78 -2.41 -19.13
CA TYR A 27 -5.77 -1.38 -18.76
C TYR A 27 -6.95 -1.27 -19.73
N GLU A 28 -6.89 -2.02 -20.83
CA GLU A 28 -7.87 -2.01 -21.90
C GLU A 28 -8.50 -3.39 -22.06
N GLU A 29 -9.76 -3.39 -22.44
CA GLU A 29 -10.45 -4.56 -22.96
C GLU A 29 -10.80 -4.34 -24.42
N GLN A 30 -10.64 -5.37 -25.23
CA GLN A 30 -11.06 -5.36 -26.63
C GLN A 30 -11.90 -6.59 -26.92
N THR A 31 -13.06 -6.38 -27.54
CA THR A 31 -13.91 -7.49 -27.98
C THR A 31 -13.58 -7.85 -29.43
N ILE A 32 -13.19 -9.10 -29.65
CA ILE A 32 -13.14 -9.70 -30.98
C ILE A 32 -14.51 -10.30 -31.28
N VAL A 33 -15.06 -9.98 -32.45
CA VAL A 33 -16.34 -10.54 -32.92
C VAL A 33 -16.06 -11.56 -34.01
N CYS A 34 -16.33 -12.82 -33.72
CA CYS A 34 -16.15 -13.95 -34.62
C CYS A 34 -17.50 -14.37 -35.21
N ARG A 35 -17.64 -14.26 -36.53
CA ARG A 35 -18.88 -14.51 -37.26
C ARG A 35 -18.79 -15.79 -38.08
N LYS A 36 -19.72 -16.73 -37.87
CA LYS A 36 -19.74 -18.03 -38.58
C LYS A 36 -19.80 -17.88 -40.11
N ASP A 37 -20.48 -16.84 -40.58
CA ASP A 37 -20.66 -16.55 -42.00
C ASP A 37 -19.44 -15.90 -42.66
N LEU A 38 -18.48 -15.40 -41.86
CA LEU A 38 -17.26 -14.74 -42.33
C LEU A 38 -15.99 -15.59 -42.15
N LEU A 39 -16.11 -16.79 -41.58
CA LEU A 39 -14.99 -17.65 -41.24
C LEU A 39 -15.14 -19.02 -41.90
N PRO A 40 -14.03 -19.65 -42.35
CA PRO A 40 -14.02 -21.06 -42.69
C PRO A 40 -14.64 -21.91 -41.56
N ARG A 41 -15.34 -22.98 -41.94
CA ARG A 41 -16.05 -23.84 -40.97
C ARG A 41 -15.11 -24.40 -39.91
N GLU A 42 -13.89 -24.76 -40.29
CA GLU A 42 -12.88 -25.33 -39.40
C GLU A 42 -12.40 -24.29 -38.38
N ASP A 43 -12.04 -23.08 -38.84
CA ASP A 43 -11.65 -21.96 -37.98
C ASP A 43 -12.75 -21.61 -36.97
N PHE A 44 -14.01 -21.54 -37.42
CA PHE A 44 -15.13 -21.25 -36.52
C PHE A 44 -15.35 -22.37 -35.48
N LEU A 45 -15.08 -23.63 -35.83
CA LEU A 45 -15.11 -24.74 -34.87
C LEU A 45 -13.97 -24.65 -33.85
N SER A 46 -12.81 -24.14 -34.24
CA SER A 46 -11.67 -23.94 -33.35
C SER A 46 -11.89 -22.78 -32.36
N ILE A 47 -12.54 -21.70 -32.79
CA ILE A 47 -12.97 -20.61 -31.89
C ILE A 47 -13.90 -21.13 -30.79
N LYS A 48 -14.76 -22.12 -31.09
CA LYS A 48 -15.62 -22.73 -30.08
C LYS A 48 -14.86 -23.53 -29.02
N LYS A 49 -13.60 -23.90 -29.27
CA LYS A 49 -12.75 -24.60 -28.30
C LYS A 49 -12.05 -23.64 -27.34
N LEU A 50 -12.10 -22.33 -27.61
CA LEU A 50 -11.54 -21.30 -26.73
C LEU A 50 -12.18 -21.36 -25.34
N ARG A 51 -11.34 -21.15 -24.34
CA ARG A 51 -11.74 -21.11 -22.94
C ARG A 51 -11.31 -19.79 -22.34
N LYS A 52 -12.05 -19.38 -21.30
CA LYS A 52 -11.61 -18.29 -20.44
C LYS A 52 -10.20 -18.59 -19.91
N GLY A 53 -9.32 -17.61 -19.98
CA GLY A 53 -7.93 -17.72 -19.53
C GLY A 53 -6.92 -18.11 -20.61
N ASP A 54 -7.37 -18.59 -21.77
CA ASP A 54 -6.50 -18.81 -22.93
C ASP A 54 -5.94 -17.47 -23.44
N PHE A 55 -4.81 -17.50 -24.15
CA PHE A 55 -4.26 -16.30 -24.81
C PHE A 55 -4.55 -16.32 -26.30
N ILE A 56 -4.77 -15.13 -26.85
CA ILE A 56 -4.94 -14.87 -28.28
C ILE A 56 -3.87 -13.87 -28.73
N GLN A 57 -3.29 -14.12 -29.89
CA GLN A 57 -2.43 -13.20 -30.62
C GLN A 57 -2.90 -13.09 -32.07
N LEU A 58 -3.25 -11.90 -32.57
CA LEU A 58 -3.73 -11.71 -33.93
C LEU A 58 -2.92 -10.61 -34.61
N TYR A 59 -2.50 -10.88 -35.84
CA TYR A 59 -1.93 -9.86 -36.72
C TYR A 59 -3.03 -9.36 -37.66
N CYS A 60 -3.49 -8.13 -37.45
CA CYS A 60 -4.48 -7.47 -38.29
C CYS A 60 -3.78 -6.68 -39.40
N ASN A 61 -4.02 -7.07 -40.65
CA ASN A 61 -3.71 -6.20 -41.80
C ASN A 61 -4.91 -5.28 -42.08
N SER A 62 -4.64 -4.02 -42.43
CA SER A 62 -5.66 -3.04 -42.82
C SER A 62 -6.52 -3.45 -44.03
N ASN A 63 -6.08 -4.48 -44.76
CA ASN A 63 -6.86 -5.17 -45.79
C ASN A 63 -7.31 -6.51 -45.21
N SER A 64 -8.58 -6.57 -44.82
CA SER A 64 -9.28 -7.75 -44.33
C SER A 64 -8.93 -9.02 -45.11
N GLU A 65 -8.51 -10.07 -44.42
CA GLU A 65 -8.82 -11.47 -44.75
C GLU A 65 -8.40 -12.36 -43.56
N ALA A 66 -9.23 -13.36 -43.28
CA ALA A 66 -9.24 -14.30 -42.15
C ALA A 66 -7.94 -14.47 -41.33
N VAL A 67 -8.07 -14.39 -40.00
CA VAL A 67 -6.99 -14.75 -39.06
C VAL A 67 -7.14 -16.23 -38.67
N ASP A 68 -6.14 -17.05 -39.03
CA ASP A 68 -5.99 -18.45 -38.61
C ASP A 68 -5.78 -18.51 -37.09
N LEU A 69 -6.86 -18.67 -36.33
CA LEU A 69 -6.84 -18.60 -34.87
C LEU A 69 -6.11 -19.78 -34.21
N ASP A 70 -6.04 -20.95 -34.85
CA ASP A 70 -5.44 -22.15 -34.24
C ASP A 70 -3.92 -22.04 -34.03
N LYS A 71 -3.23 -21.19 -34.78
CA LYS A 71 -1.80 -20.90 -34.57
C LYS A 71 -1.49 -19.96 -33.40
N TYR A 72 -2.52 -19.33 -32.82
CA TYR A 72 -2.33 -18.25 -31.85
C TYR A 72 -3.11 -18.44 -30.54
N ILE A 73 -3.70 -19.61 -30.35
CA ILE A 73 -4.38 -19.98 -29.11
C ILE A 73 -3.40 -20.72 -28.22
N HIS A 74 -3.03 -20.09 -27.11
CA HIS A 74 -2.21 -20.72 -26.09
C HIS A 74 -3.10 -21.15 -24.90
N PRO A 75 -3.42 -22.45 -24.78
CA PRO A 75 -4.32 -22.93 -23.74
C PRO A 75 -3.70 -22.75 -22.35
N ASN A 76 -4.45 -22.14 -21.45
CA ASN A 76 -3.99 -21.96 -20.07
C ASN A 76 -4.48 -23.12 -19.19
N ASN A 77 -3.60 -24.09 -18.96
CA ASN A 77 -3.95 -25.31 -18.22
C ASN A 77 -3.69 -25.21 -16.71
N ASN A 78 -3.12 -24.11 -16.20
CA ASN A 78 -2.83 -23.91 -14.76
C ASN A 78 -2.69 -22.42 -14.42
N SER A 79 -3.74 -21.77 -13.89
CA SER A 79 -3.63 -20.38 -13.43
C SER A 79 -3.09 -20.31 -12.01
N PHE A 80 -1.81 -19.95 -11.85
CA PHE A 80 -1.22 -19.62 -10.54
C PHE A 80 -1.91 -18.41 -9.87
N ILE A 81 -2.44 -17.50 -10.69
CA ILE A 81 -3.15 -16.28 -10.28
C ILE A 81 -4.60 -16.41 -10.73
N SER A 82 -5.54 -16.35 -9.78
CA SER A 82 -6.98 -16.36 -10.09
C SER A 82 -7.44 -15.02 -10.69
N ASP A 83 -8.56 -15.01 -11.42
CA ASP A 83 -9.10 -13.76 -11.98
C ASP A 83 -9.41 -12.70 -10.91
N ASN A 84 -9.88 -13.14 -9.73
CA ASN A 84 -10.12 -12.24 -8.61
C ASN A 84 -8.82 -11.60 -8.10
N GLN A 85 -7.73 -12.38 -8.03
CA GLN A 85 -6.41 -11.83 -7.71
C GLN A 85 -5.89 -10.91 -8.80
N SER A 86 -6.12 -11.22 -10.09
CA SER A 86 -5.77 -10.31 -11.18
C SER A 86 -6.46 -8.96 -11.04
N LEU A 87 -7.76 -8.95 -10.73
CA LEU A 87 -8.51 -7.72 -10.48
C LEU A 87 -7.95 -6.93 -9.28
N LEU A 88 -7.63 -7.61 -8.18
CA LEU A 88 -7.00 -6.98 -7.02
C LEU A 88 -5.63 -6.36 -7.35
N VAL A 89 -4.81 -7.02 -8.17
CA VAL A 89 -3.52 -6.48 -8.63
C VAL A 89 -3.71 -5.22 -9.46
N ILE A 90 -4.70 -5.19 -10.36
CA ILE A 90 -5.03 -4.01 -11.17
C ILE A 90 -5.51 -2.86 -10.27
N ASN A 91 -6.44 -3.15 -9.35
CA ASN A 91 -6.97 -2.17 -8.41
C ASN A 91 -5.87 -1.62 -7.49
N TYR A 92 -4.94 -2.47 -7.04
CA TYR A 92 -3.78 -2.05 -6.29
C TYR A 92 -2.87 -1.13 -7.11
N SER A 93 -2.58 -1.46 -8.37
CA SER A 93 -1.80 -0.59 -9.26
C SER A 93 -2.47 0.77 -9.46
N ASN A 94 -3.79 0.79 -9.65
CA ASN A 94 -4.58 2.02 -9.74
C ASN A 94 -4.55 2.83 -8.44
N LEU A 95 -4.62 2.18 -7.27
CA LEU A 95 -4.46 2.83 -5.97
C LEU A 95 -3.10 3.53 -5.86
N LEU A 96 -2.00 2.87 -6.24
CA LEU A 96 -0.66 3.49 -6.22
C LEU A 96 -0.59 4.73 -7.13
N LYS A 97 -1.19 4.67 -8.32
CA LYS A 97 -1.27 5.83 -9.23
C LYS A 97 -2.07 6.98 -8.61
N LYS A 98 -3.21 6.68 -7.99
CA LYS A 98 -4.08 7.67 -7.34
C LYS A 98 -3.37 8.34 -6.16
N ILE A 99 -2.71 7.57 -5.29
CA ILE A 99 -1.90 8.11 -4.18
C ILE A 99 -0.83 9.07 -4.70
N ARG A 100 -0.03 8.66 -5.68
CA ARG A 100 1.02 9.51 -6.27
C ARG A 100 0.44 10.78 -6.88
N LYS A 101 -0.64 10.66 -7.67
CA LYS A 101 -1.32 11.80 -8.28
C LYS A 101 -1.83 12.79 -7.21
N TRP A 102 -2.46 12.28 -6.15
CA TRP A 102 -2.97 13.10 -5.05
C TRP A 102 -1.83 13.88 -4.37
N LEU A 103 -0.74 13.21 -4.02
CA LEU A 103 0.41 13.85 -3.38
C LEU A 103 1.09 14.88 -4.28
N ASN A 104 1.26 14.58 -5.57
CA ASN A 104 1.81 15.53 -6.55
C ASN A 104 0.95 16.79 -6.66
N ASN A 105 -0.38 16.64 -6.68
CA ASN A 105 -1.32 17.78 -6.68
C ASN A 105 -1.24 18.62 -5.40
N HIS A 106 -0.73 18.05 -4.30
CA HIS A 106 -0.48 18.74 -3.02
C HIS A 106 0.99 19.19 -2.85
N SER A 107 1.74 19.22 -3.96
CA SER A 107 3.13 19.70 -4.05
C SER A 107 4.12 18.89 -3.22
N PHE A 108 3.85 17.60 -2.99
CA PHE A 108 4.83 16.69 -2.41
C PHE A 108 5.80 16.17 -3.46
N ILE A 109 7.07 16.03 -3.07
CA ILE A 109 8.14 15.47 -3.91
C ILE A 109 8.38 14.01 -3.53
N GLU A 110 8.28 13.08 -4.49
CA GLU A 110 8.64 11.68 -4.27
C GLU A 110 10.17 11.56 -4.15
N VAL A 111 10.66 10.99 -3.05
CA VAL A 111 12.08 10.74 -2.79
C VAL A 111 12.35 9.25 -2.61
N ARG A 112 13.57 8.84 -2.96
CA ARG A 112 14.04 7.46 -2.82
C ARG A 112 14.86 7.31 -1.55
N LEU A 113 14.53 6.29 -0.75
CA LEU A 113 15.20 6.01 0.51
C LEU A 113 15.96 4.67 0.42
N PRO A 114 17.02 4.47 1.22
CA PRO A 114 17.67 3.18 1.30
C PRO A 114 16.80 2.16 2.04
N SER A 115 16.69 0.94 1.51
CA SER A 115 16.05 -0.18 2.20
C SER A 115 16.99 -0.96 3.12
N ILE A 116 18.31 -0.78 2.97
CA ILE A 116 19.34 -1.37 3.84
C ILE A 116 19.79 -0.31 4.83
N HIS A 117 19.57 -0.57 6.12
CA HIS A 117 19.91 0.33 7.21
C HIS A 117 21.02 -0.27 8.07
N PHE A 118 21.89 0.58 8.59
CA PHE A 118 22.97 0.17 9.48
C PHE A 118 22.58 0.30 10.95
N GLY A 119 23.25 -0.51 11.77
CA GLY A 119 23.14 -0.45 13.22
C GLY A 119 21.94 -1.18 13.80
N LYS A 120 21.87 -1.18 15.13
CA LYS A 120 20.94 -1.99 15.91
C LYS A 120 19.55 -1.34 15.96
N THR A 121 18.53 -2.17 16.15
CA THR A 121 17.17 -1.71 16.46
C THR A 121 16.56 -2.69 17.46
N SER A 122 15.58 -2.23 18.23
CA SER A 122 14.89 -3.03 19.25
C SER A 122 13.83 -3.99 18.66
N GLY A 123 13.49 -3.84 17.37
CA GLY A 123 12.44 -4.63 16.72
C GLY A 123 12.91 -5.89 15.99
N HIS A 124 11.96 -6.73 15.60
CA HIS A 124 12.21 -7.90 14.75
C HIS A 124 12.52 -7.48 13.31
N VAL A 125 13.79 -7.60 12.92
CA VAL A 125 14.29 -7.22 11.60
C VAL A 125 15.00 -8.37 10.90
N PHE A 126 15.02 -8.33 9.57
CA PHE A 126 15.87 -9.21 8.78
C PHE A 126 17.29 -8.62 8.72
N ASN A 127 18.26 -9.34 9.27
CA ASN A 127 19.66 -8.97 9.15
C ASN A 127 20.18 -9.32 7.76
N VAL A 128 21.03 -8.46 7.21
CA VAL A 128 21.66 -8.63 5.90
C VAL A 128 23.15 -8.43 6.07
N ASP A 129 23.95 -9.38 5.56
CA ASP A 129 25.38 -9.16 5.40
C ASP A 129 25.59 -8.18 4.23
N PHE A 130 26.04 -6.98 4.56
CA PHE A 130 26.33 -5.95 3.57
C PHE A 130 27.84 -5.76 3.48
N PHE A 131 28.49 -6.64 2.74
CA PHE A 131 29.94 -6.64 2.53
C PHE A 131 30.75 -6.69 3.85
N GLY A 132 30.32 -7.52 4.80
CA GLY A 132 30.92 -7.65 6.14
C GLY A 132 30.42 -6.63 7.16
N LEU A 133 29.54 -5.71 6.76
CA LEU A 133 28.93 -4.72 7.65
C LEU A 133 27.60 -5.24 8.21
N ASN A 134 27.41 -5.02 9.51
CA ASN A 134 26.15 -5.32 10.19
C ASN A 134 25.05 -4.37 9.71
N SER A 135 24.11 -4.91 8.93
CA SER A 135 23.00 -4.18 8.36
C SER A 135 21.69 -4.97 8.46
N ARG A 136 20.59 -4.31 8.15
CA ARG A 136 19.24 -4.86 8.22
C ARG A 136 18.34 -4.29 7.14
N LEU A 137 17.29 -5.01 6.80
CA LEU A 137 16.20 -4.46 6.01
C LEU A 137 15.36 -3.48 6.84
N SER A 138 14.96 -2.38 6.19
CA SER A 138 14.22 -1.29 6.79
C SER A 138 12.75 -1.63 7.02
N SER A 139 12.25 -1.33 8.22
CA SER A 139 10.82 -1.33 8.53
C SER A 139 10.15 0.03 8.33
N SER A 140 10.94 1.10 8.17
CA SER A 140 10.54 2.50 7.96
C SER A 140 11.75 3.35 7.58
N GLY A 141 11.60 4.24 6.61
CA GLY A 141 12.57 5.23 6.15
C GLY A 141 12.44 6.62 6.80
N SER A 142 11.58 6.79 7.80
CA SER A 142 11.21 8.11 8.37
C SER A 142 12.39 9.03 8.71
N LEU A 143 13.54 8.49 9.16
CA LEU A 143 14.70 9.33 9.50
C LEU A 143 15.32 10.02 8.29
N TYR A 144 15.50 9.28 7.20
CA TYR A 144 15.96 9.83 5.94
C TYR A 144 14.95 10.82 5.38
N LEU A 145 13.66 10.49 5.50
CA LEU A 145 12.58 11.34 5.02
C LEU A 145 12.52 12.69 5.75
N ASN A 146 12.75 12.69 7.07
CA ASN A 146 12.84 13.91 7.87
C ASN A 146 14.02 14.80 7.42
N VAL A 147 15.16 14.22 7.05
CA VAL A 147 16.31 14.95 6.50
C VAL A 147 15.98 15.50 5.10
N PHE A 148 15.27 14.75 4.26
CA PHE A 148 14.79 15.29 2.99
C PHE A 148 13.81 16.45 3.21
N ALA A 149 12.86 16.32 4.13
CA ALA A 149 11.89 17.36 4.43
C ALA A 149 12.53 18.65 4.95
N SER A 150 13.65 18.56 5.70
CA SER A 150 14.38 19.76 6.13
C SER A 150 15.01 20.55 4.98
N HIS A 151 15.07 19.99 3.76
CA HIS A 151 15.61 20.65 2.56
C HIS A 151 14.55 20.90 1.49
N LEU A 152 13.55 20.03 1.39
CA LEU A 152 12.55 20.02 0.32
C LEU A 152 11.13 20.34 0.80
N VAL A 153 10.95 20.58 2.10
CA VAL A 153 9.71 20.97 2.78
C VAL A 153 8.64 19.86 2.79
N LYS A 154 8.17 19.39 1.63
CA LYS A 154 7.12 18.37 1.49
C LYS A 154 7.63 17.19 0.68
N VAL A 155 7.83 16.05 1.35
CA VAL A 155 8.38 14.85 0.70
C VAL A 155 7.60 13.61 1.08
N PHE A 156 7.56 12.65 0.15
CA PHE A 156 7.03 11.32 0.43
C PHE A 156 7.90 10.24 -0.20
N SER A 157 7.76 9.02 0.29
CA SER A 157 8.34 7.83 -0.32
C SER A 157 7.31 6.71 -0.29
N LEU A 158 7.21 5.98 -1.39
CA LEU A 158 6.37 4.79 -1.51
C LEU A 158 7.26 3.62 -1.91
N GLN A 159 7.61 2.78 -0.92
CA GLN A 159 8.60 1.72 -1.09
C GLN A 159 8.28 0.49 -0.23
N LYS A 160 8.99 -0.61 -0.52
CA LYS A 160 8.94 -1.80 0.30
C LYS A 160 9.60 -1.57 1.66
N CYS A 161 8.91 -2.02 2.71
CA CYS A 161 9.42 -2.16 4.06
C CYS A 161 9.26 -3.60 4.53
N PHE A 162 10.05 -3.95 5.56
CA PHE A 162 10.23 -5.32 5.99
C PHE A 162 10.07 -5.46 7.50
N ARG A 163 9.44 -6.55 7.93
CA ARG A 163 9.36 -6.93 9.35
C ARG A 163 9.57 -8.44 9.51
N ALA A 164 10.39 -8.82 10.48
CA ALA A 164 10.66 -10.22 10.78
C ALA A 164 9.80 -10.74 11.96
N GLU A 165 8.69 -10.07 12.27
CA GLU A 165 7.80 -10.46 13.35
C GLU A 165 7.09 -11.78 13.02
N PRO A 166 7.08 -12.79 13.91
CA PRO A 166 6.48 -14.11 13.66
C PRO A 166 4.95 -14.10 13.78
N SER A 167 4.28 -13.16 13.10
CA SER A 167 2.81 -13.04 13.11
C SER A 167 2.15 -13.96 12.08
N LYS A 168 1.16 -14.76 12.51
CA LYS A 168 0.37 -15.66 11.64
C LYS A 168 -1.00 -15.08 11.24
N THR A 169 -1.25 -13.81 11.54
CA THR A 169 -2.56 -13.22 11.28
C THR A 169 -2.79 -12.96 9.78
N SER A 170 -4.05 -12.78 9.37
CA SER A 170 -4.41 -12.46 7.98
C SER A 170 -4.06 -11.04 7.52
N ARG A 171 -3.27 -10.29 8.32
CA ARG A 171 -3.01 -8.85 8.18
C ARG A 171 -1.52 -8.47 8.25
N HIS A 172 -0.64 -9.47 8.38
CA HIS A 172 0.80 -9.25 8.49
C HIS A 172 1.52 -9.94 7.33
N LEU A 173 2.18 -9.12 6.51
CA LEU A 173 3.18 -9.53 5.54
C LEU A 173 4.58 -9.20 6.08
N ALA A 174 5.56 -10.03 5.77
CA ALA A 174 6.98 -9.77 6.06
C ALA A 174 7.56 -8.67 5.15
N GLU A 175 7.03 -8.54 3.94
CA GLU A 175 7.35 -7.48 2.96
C GLU A 175 6.04 -6.78 2.56
N TYR A 176 5.99 -5.45 2.68
CA TYR A 176 4.79 -4.65 2.45
C TYR A 176 5.12 -3.28 1.87
N ASP A 177 4.18 -2.65 1.17
CA ASP A 177 4.33 -1.27 0.70
C ASP A 177 3.95 -0.29 1.82
N LEU A 178 4.87 0.62 2.09
CA LEU A 178 4.66 1.70 3.04
C LEU A 178 4.75 3.03 2.29
N LEU A 179 3.69 3.83 2.40
CA LEU A 179 3.72 5.25 2.06
C LEU A 179 4.18 6.00 3.31
N GLU A 180 5.32 6.66 3.26
CA GLU A 180 5.74 7.57 4.31
C GLU A 180 5.79 8.99 3.75
N LEU A 181 5.38 9.98 4.53
CA LEU A 181 5.57 11.39 4.20
C LEU A 181 6.09 12.19 5.38
N ALA A 182 6.77 13.28 5.07
CA ALA A 182 7.19 14.28 6.04
C ALA A 182 6.97 15.69 5.46
N MET A 183 6.46 16.58 6.29
CA MET A 183 6.11 17.95 5.96
C MET A 183 6.72 18.89 7.00
N LEU A 184 7.59 19.78 6.54
CA LEU A 184 8.18 20.86 7.32
C LEU A 184 7.21 22.05 7.39
N GLY A 185 7.20 22.74 8.52
CA GLY A 185 6.27 23.82 8.81
C GLY A 185 4.87 23.33 9.18
N SER A 186 4.73 22.10 9.69
CA SER A 186 3.43 21.53 10.04
C SER A 186 3.41 20.78 11.36
N ASP A 187 2.30 20.93 12.08
CA ASP A 187 2.05 20.26 13.34
C ASP A 187 1.30 18.93 13.18
N MET A 188 0.95 18.29 14.29
CA MET A 188 0.20 17.03 14.26
C MET A 188 -1.20 17.17 13.66
N ASN A 189 -1.88 18.30 13.86
CA ASN A 189 -3.22 18.51 13.32
C ASN A 189 -3.19 18.68 11.80
N ASP A 190 -2.22 19.45 11.30
CA ASP A 190 -2.03 19.65 9.85
C ASP A 190 -1.84 18.31 9.13
N ILE A 191 -1.00 17.43 9.69
CA ILE A 191 -0.69 16.14 9.05
C ILE A 191 -1.85 15.14 9.17
N MET A 192 -2.64 15.22 10.24
CA MET A 192 -3.87 14.44 10.39
C MET A 192 -4.93 14.91 9.39
N GLN A 193 -5.08 16.22 9.21
CA GLN A 193 -6.01 16.80 8.22
C GLN A 193 -5.61 16.40 6.79
N LEU A 194 -4.32 16.45 6.47
CA LEU A 194 -3.80 15.97 5.19
C LEU A 194 -4.15 14.48 4.97
N LEU A 195 -3.94 13.64 5.99
CA LEU A 195 -4.22 12.21 5.92
C LEU A 195 -5.72 11.91 5.76
N GLU A 196 -6.61 12.54 6.53
CA GLU A 196 -8.06 12.30 6.40
C GLU A 196 -8.60 12.74 5.04
N ASN A 197 -8.14 13.89 4.51
CA ASN A 197 -8.52 14.36 3.19
C ASN A 197 -8.05 13.38 2.10
N MET A 198 -6.80 12.91 2.16
CA MET A 198 -6.29 11.93 1.20
C MET A 198 -7.10 10.63 1.22
N ILE A 199 -7.39 10.10 2.41
CA ILE A 199 -8.17 8.86 2.56
C ILE A 199 -9.60 9.07 2.06
N TYR A 200 -10.22 10.22 2.37
CA TYR A 200 -11.58 10.55 1.95
C TYR A 200 -11.69 10.69 0.43
N ASP A 201 -10.77 11.40 -0.21
CA ASP A 201 -10.74 11.59 -1.66
C ASP A 201 -10.55 10.26 -2.39
N ILE A 202 -9.56 9.46 -1.97
CA ILE A 202 -9.30 8.14 -2.54
C ILE A 202 -10.50 7.20 -2.34
N TRP A 203 -11.10 7.21 -1.15
CA TRP A 203 -12.30 6.42 -0.87
C TRP A 203 -13.48 6.84 -1.75
N THR A 204 -13.69 8.14 -1.95
CA THR A 204 -14.77 8.67 -2.81
C THR A 204 -14.59 8.21 -4.25
N GLU A 205 -13.38 8.30 -4.79
CA GLU A 205 -13.06 7.81 -6.14
C GLU A 205 -13.28 6.29 -6.26
N VAL A 206 -12.83 5.51 -5.28
CA VAL A 206 -12.97 4.04 -5.29
C VAL A 206 -14.43 3.61 -5.13
N LYS A 207 -15.21 4.29 -4.28
CA LYS A 207 -16.65 4.03 -4.10
C LYS A 207 -17.43 4.24 -5.40
N GLY A 208 -17.05 5.28 -6.17
CA GLY A 208 -17.64 5.60 -7.47
C GLY A 208 -17.32 4.61 -8.57
N ASP A 209 -16.23 3.84 -8.45
CA ASP A 209 -15.76 2.92 -9.50
C ASP A 209 -16.54 1.59 -9.48
N GLU A 210 -17.25 1.27 -10.57
CA GLU A 210 -18.01 0.02 -10.71
C GLU A 210 -17.13 -1.23 -10.78
N ASN A 211 -15.84 -1.08 -11.13
CA ASN A 211 -14.90 -2.18 -11.30
C ASN A 211 -14.18 -2.58 -10.00
N THR A 212 -14.41 -1.85 -8.91
CA THR A 212 -13.81 -2.19 -7.61
C THR A 212 -14.70 -3.16 -6.83
N ILE A 213 -14.09 -4.15 -6.14
CA ILE A 213 -14.81 -5.07 -5.25
C ILE A 213 -15.35 -4.26 -4.06
N LYS A 214 -16.67 -4.04 -4.03
CA LYS A 214 -17.34 -3.21 -3.01
C LYS A 214 -17.86 -4.09 -1.87
N ASP A 215 -17.31 -3.92 -0.67
CA ASP A 215 -17.95 -4.39 0.57
C ASP A 215 -18.43 -3.23 1.46
N HIS A 216 -17.96 -2.00 1.20
CA HIS A 216 -18.33 -0.79 1.95
C HIS A 216 -19.11 0.21 1.08
N LYS A 217 -20.43 0.35 1.36
CA LYS A 217 -21.30 1.35 0.71
C LYS A 217 -21.62 2.56 1.62
N SER A 218 -21.37 2.45 2.92
CA SER A 218 -21.69 3.50 3.90
C SER A 218 -20.79 4.72 3.72
N ASP A 219 -21.35 5.92 3.83
CA ASP A 219 -20.56 7.14 3.88
C ASP A 219 -19.65 7.17 5.11
N ILE A 220 -18.49 7.81 4.96
CA ILE A 220 -17.54 8.05 6.04
C ILE A 220 -17.61 9.53 6.45
N PRO A 221 -17.43 9.86 7.73
CA PRO A 221 -17.42 11.26 8.17
C PRO A 221 -16.20 12.01 7.59
N LEU A 222 -16.30 13.32 7.50
CA LEU A 222 -15.16 14.23 7.33
C LEU A 222 -15.49 15.52 8.11
N PRO A 223 -14.66 15.94 9.09
CA PRO A 223 -13.40 15.32 9.54
C PRO A 223 -13.62 13.95 10.22
N PHE A 224 -12.58 13.12 10.29
CA PHE A 224 -12.63 11.87 11.03
C PHE A 224 -12.71 12.15 12.54
N PRO A 225 -13.54 11.41 13.31
CA PRO A 225 -13.55 11.49 14.77
C PRO A 225 -12.15 11.33 15.38
N LYS A 226 -11.90 12.08 16.45
CA LYS A 226 -10.62 12.12 17.16
C LYS A 226 -10.87 11.82 18.63
N VAL A 227 -10.12 10.88 19.20
CA VAL A 227 -10.22 10.51 20.62
C VAL A 227 -8.83 10.37 21.22
N ASN A 228 -8.65 10.85 22.45
CA ASN A 228 -7.38 10.74 23.14
C ASN A 228 -7.12 9.27 23.57
N TYR A 229 -5.87 8.83 23.46
CA TYR A 229 -5.43 7.51 23.89
C TYR A 229 -5.85 7.19 25.32
N LYS A 230 -5.73 8.15 26.25
CA LYS A 230 -6.04 7.97 27.67
C LYS A 230 -7.49 7.52 27.88
N ASP A 231 -8.43 8.13 27.17
CA ASP A 231 -9.86 7.82 27.30
C ASP A 231 -10.16 6.39 26.82
N ILE A 232 -9.55 6.00 25.69
CA ILE A 232 -9.61 4.63 25.19
C ILE A 232 -8.93 3.66 26.17
N ALA A 233 -7.75 4.01 26.65
CA ALA A 233 -6.95 3.13 27.49
C ALA A 233 -7.61 2.85 28.84
N VAL A 234 -8.25 3.85 29.45
CA VAL A 234 -9.07 3.69 30.65
C VAL A 234 -10.26 2.78 30.37
N ARG A 235 -10.99 3.03 29.27
CA ARG A 235 -12.18 2.24 28.90
C ARG A 235 -11.89 0.76 28.69
N TYR A 236 -10.72 0.42 28.16
CA TYR A 236 -10.33 -0.95 27.82
C TYR A 236 -9.33 -1.58 28.81
N GLY A 237 -8.90 -0.84 29.85
CA GLY A 237 -7.93 -1.33 30.85
C GLY A 237 -6.55 -1.63 30.27
N ILE A 238 -6.06 -0.78 29.36
CA ILE A 238 -4.81 -0.98 28.60
C ILE A 238 -3.82 0.18 28.75
N LEU A 239 -3.85 0.89 29.88
CA LEU A 239 -2.97 2.04 30.12
C LEU A 239 -1.50 1.65 29.98
N GLY A 240 -0.78 2.38 29.13
CA GLY A 240 0.64 2.14 28.84
C GLY A 240 0.90 1.01 27.83
N MET A 241 -0.14 0.42 27.24
CA MET A 241 -0.04 -0.63 26.23
C MET A 241 -0.54 -0.14 24.85
N GLY A 242 -0.12 -0.83 23.79
CA GLY A 242 -0.71 -0.64 22.45
C GLY A 242 -2.18 -1.08 22.39
N LEU A 243 -2.92 -0.56 21.41
CA LEU A 243 -4.36 -0.84 21.24
C LEU A 243 -4.63 -2.31 20.87
N GLY A 244 -3.78 -2.88 20.01
CA GLY A 244 -3.77 -4.31 19.68
C GLY A 244 -5.14 -4.84 19.25
N LYS A 245 -5.65 -5.86 19.98
CA LYS A 245 -6.93 -6.51 19.63
C LYS A 245 -8.14 -5.56 19.66
N TYR A 246 -8.05 -4.40 20.31
CA TYR A 246 -9.17 -3.47 20.47
C TYR A 246 -9.35 -2.52 19.28
N GLU A 247 -8.35 -2.37 18.40
CA GLU A 247 -8.39 -1.42 17.28
C GLU A 247 -9.67 -1.54 16.45
N ARG A 248 -10.02 -2.75 16.01
CA ARG A 248 -11.23 -3.00 15.20
C ARG A 248 -12.54 -2.76 15.94
N LYS A 249 -12.53 -2.90 17.28
CA LYS A 249 -13.70 -2.62 18.10
C LYS A 249 -13.90 -1.11 18.24
N ILE A 250 -12.80 -0.37 18.33
CA ILE A 250 -12.78 1.10 18.41
C ILE A 250 -13.22 1.72 17.08
N SER A 251 -12.67 1.25 15.95
CA SER A 251 -12.97 1.77 14.61
C SER A 251 -14.19 1.13 13.94
N LYS A 252 -15.05 0.44 14.68
CA LYS A 252 -16.12 -0.39 14.10
C LYS A 252 -17.02 0.39 13.14
N ASP A 253 -17.39 1.60 13.52
CA ASP A 253 -18.45 2.37 12.85
C ASP A 253 -17.90 3.34 11.79
N CYS A 254 -16.71 3.89 11.99
CA CYS A 254 -16.08 4.84 11.08
C CYS A 254 -14.55 4.91 11.24
N PRO A 255 -13.82 5.49 10.27
CA PRO A 255 -12.43 5.93 10.45
C PRO A 255 -12.28 6.80 11.69
N ILE A 256 -11.25 6.57 12.49
CA ILE A 256 -11.04 7.30 13.76
C ILE A 256 -9.56 7.48 14.05
N PHE A 257 -9.18 8.68 14.49
CA PHE A 257 -7.86 8.95 15.03
C PHE A 257 -7.82 8.72 16.52
N ILE A 258 -6.80 7.99 16.96
CA ILE A 258 -6.41 7.93 18.37
C ILE A 258 -5.17 8.80 18.53
N THR A 259 -5.20 9.79 19.43
CA THR A 259 -4.11 10.77 19.60
C THR A 259 -3.42 10.63 20.96
N ASP A 260 -2.25 11.23 21.05
CA ASP A 260 -1.51 11.48 22.29
C ASP A 260 -1.08 10.19 23.01
N PHE A 261 -0.32 9.33 22.32
CA PHE A 261 0.17 8.10 22.93
C PHE A 261 1.26 8.37 23.98
N PRO A 262 1.38 7.50 25.01
CA PRO A 262 2.44 7.58 26.00
C PRO A 262 3.82 7.54 25.37
N ILE A 263 4.75 8.38 25.84
CA ILE A 263 6.12 8.49 25.32
C ILE A 263 6.84 7.14 25.28
N LYS A 264 6.56 6.26 26.26
CA LYS A 264 7.20 4.95 26.38
C LYS A 264 6.86 3.98 25.24
N ILE A 265 5.72 4.17 24.57
CA ILE A 265 5.28 3.30 23.47
C ILE A 265 5.22 4.03 22.12
N ALA A 266 5.32 5.36 22.12
CA ALA A 266 5.42 6.14 20.89
C ALA A 266 6.82 6.03 20.26
N SER A 267 6.90 6.38 18.97
CA SER A 267 8.18 6.56 18.28
C SER A 267 9.10 7.49 19.06
N TRP A 268 10.39 7.15 19.14
CA TRP A 268 11.39 7.95 19.83
C TRP A 268 11.51 9.38 19.29
N SER A 269 11.11 9.60 18.04
CA SER A 269 11.14 10.91 17.38
C SER A 269 9.90 11.75 17.65
N ALA A 270 8.86 11.21 18.31
CA ALA A 270 7.66 11.96 18.63
C ALA A 270 7.96 13.09 19.62
N LYS A 271 7.45 14.28 19.34
CA LYS A 271 7.59 15.49 20.15
C LYS A 271 6.79 15.31 21.46
N PRO A 272 7.40 15.43 22.64
CA PRO A 272 6.68 15.36 23.90
C PRO A 272 5.60 16.45 24.02
N ILE A 273 4.48 16.11 24.65
CA ILE A 273 3.48 17.08 25.16
C ILE A 273 3.88 17.46 26.59
N ASP A 274 4.12 16.44 27.41
CA ASP A 274 4.57 16.51 28.79
C ASP A 274 5.51 15.32 29.08
N GLU A 275 5.72 14.96 30.35
CA GLU A 275 6.58 13.83 30.74
C GLU A 275 5.97 12.45 30.45
N SER A 276 4.66 12.39 30.19
CA SER A 276 3.90 11.14 30.02
C SER A 276 3.50 10.89 28.57
N TYR A 277 3.12 11.92 27.82
CA TYR A 277 2.47 11.81 26.51
C TYR A 277 3.23 12.53 25.40
N SER A 278 3.00 12.09 24.17
CA SER A 278 3.67 12.58 22.97
C SER A 278 2.66 13.00 21.91
N ARG A 279 3.04 13.92 21.03
CA ARG A 279 2.26 14.33 19.87
C ARG A 279 2.34 13.27 18.78
N SER A 280 1.58 12.19 18.97
CA SER A 280 1.49 11.04 18.09
C SER A 280 0.03 10.66 17.85
N PHE A 281 -0.23 9.97 16.74
CA PHE A 281 -1.55 9.46 16.43
C PHE A 281 -1.48 8.15 15.66
N ASN A 282 -2.54 7.35 15.79
CA ASN A 282 -2.82 6.22 14.90
C ASN A 282 -4.17 6.48 14.21
N LEU A 283 -4.23 6.26 12.90
CA LEU A 283 -5.49 6.19 12.16
C LEU A 283 -5.96 4.75 12.09
N LEU A 284 -7.16 4.51 12.61
CA LEU A 284 -7.82 3.22 12.57
C LEU A 284 -8.94 3.24 11.54
N LEU A 285 -9.00 2.24 10.68
CA LEU A 285 -10.11 2.03 9.75
C LEU A 285 -11.00 0.86 10.20
N PRO A 286 -12.31 0.89 9.89
CA PRO A 286 -13.21 -0.22 10.15
C PRO A 286 -12.69 -1.53 9.59
N GLN A 287 -12.95 -2.63 10.32
CA GLN A 287 -12.56 -4.02 9.97
C GLN A 287 -11.05 -4.31 9.89
N VAL A 288 -10.21 -3.32 9.57
CA VAL A 288 -8.76 -3.49 9.42
C VAL A 288 -8.05 -3.22 10.75
N GLY A 289 -8.41 -2.15 11.45
CA GLY A 289 -7.67 -1.63 12.60
C GLY A 289 -6.69 -0.54 12.14
N GLU A 290 -5.50 -0.50 12.73
CA GLU A 290 -4.50 0.52 12.38
C GLU A 290 -4.05 0.43 10.92
N VAL A 291 -4.10 1.56 10.21
CA VAL A 291 -3.56 1.69 8.85
C VAL A 291 -2.44 2.70 8.75
N ALA A 292 -2.41 3.71 9.62
CA ALA A 292 -1.34 4.70 9.66
C ALA A 292 -0.95 5.05 11.09
N GLU A 293 0.33 5.36 11.25
CA GLU A 293 0.93 5.92 12.47
C GLU A 293 1.66 7.21 12.09
N GLY A 294 1.48 8.27 12.87
CA GLY A 294 2.15 9.54 12.65
C GLY A 294 2.48 10.28 13.93
N ASN A 295 3.30 11.31 13.80
CA ASN A 295 3.67 12.20 14.90
C ASN A 295 4.26 13.51 14.40
N GLN A 296 4.18 14.53 15.26
CA GLN A 296 5.04 15.70 15.18
C GLN A 296 6.42 15.32 15.72
N LYS A 297 7.48 15.68 14.99
CA LYS A 297 8.87 15.29 15.26
C LYS A 297 9.51 16.22 16.28
N GLN A 298 10.40 15.67 17.11
CA GLN A 298 11.39 16.45 17.84
C GLN A 298 12.46 16.95 16.87
N THR A 299 12.52 18.26 16.62
CA THR A 299 13.50 18.87 15.71
C THR A 299 14.66 19.55 16.43
N ASN A 300 14.60 19.75 17.74
CA ASN A 300 15.70 20.33 18.50
C ASN A 300 16.90 19.36 18.51
N VAL A 301 17.94 19.72 17.76
CA VAL A 301 19.12 18.88 17.54
C VAL A 301 19.89 18.62 18.83
N ASP A 302 19.93 19.57 19.77
CA ASP A 302 20.65 19.39 21.04
C ASP A 302 19.93 18.40 21.96
N LEU A 303 18.60 18.44 21.99
CA LEU A 303 17.80 17.44 22.72
C LEU A 303 17.95 16.05 22.09
N LEU A 304 17.97 15.96 20.75
CA LEU A 304 18.19 14.71 20.04
C LEU A 304 19.58 14.13 20.35
N LYS A 305 20.64 14.95 20.28
CA LYS A 305 22.01 14.54 20.62
C LYS A 305 22.09 14.00 22.04
N ARG A 306 21.60 14.75 23.04
CA ARG A 306 21.58 14.29 24.44
C ARG A 306 20.85 12.97 24.60
N LYS A 307 19.69 12.81 23.94
CA LYS A 307 18.93 11.56 23.95
C LYS A 307 19.73 10.40 23.35
N PHE A 308 20.39 10.61 22.21
CA PHE A 308 21.21 9.57 21.58
C PHE A 308 22.47 9.25 22.38
N GLU A 309 23.06 10.21 23.09
CA GLU A 309 24.19 9.99 24.00
C GLU A 309 23.78 9.09 25.16
N ILE A 310 22.66 9.43 25.84
CA ILE A 310 22.10 8.63 26.94
C ILE A 310 21.78 7.20 26.51
N LEU A 311 21.27 7.03 25.28
CA LEU A 311 20.93 5.72 24.73
C LEU A 311 22.12 4.98 24.07
N GLY A 312 23.31 5.59 24.00
CA GLY A 312 24.47 5.02 23.33
C GLY A 312 24.31 4.86 21.81
N LEU A 313 23.46 5.67 21.18
CA LEU A 313 23.11 5.61 19.75
C LEU A 313 23.84 6.63 18.89
N MET A 314 24.73 7.45 19.45
CA MET A 314 25.40 8.52 18.69
C MET A 314 26.22 8.03 17.49
N SER A 315 26.91 6.90 17.63
CA SER A 315 27.67 6.30 16.51
C SER A 315 26.76 5.85 15.36
N GLN A 316 25.50 5.53 15.65
CA GLN A 316 24.51 5.06 14.68
C GLN A 316 23.65 6.18 14.10
N LEU A 317 23.26 7.16 14.92
CA LEU A 317 22.28 8.21 14.58
C LEU A 317 22.89 9.61 14.50
N GLY A 318 24.20 9.77 14.71
CA GLY A 318 24.87 11.07 14.61
C GLY A 318 24.73 11.73 13.23
N TRP A 319 24.59 10.93 12.16
CA TRP A 319 24.30 11.45 10.82
C TRP A 319 22.93 12.12 10.74
N TYR A 320 21.93 11.62 11.48
CA TYR A 320 20.58 12.19 11.49
C TYR A 320 20.60 13.60 12.10
N CYS A 321 21.28 13.78 13.23
CA CYS A 321 21.47 15.09 13.85
C CYS A 321 22.23 16.07 12.95
N LYS A 322 23.18 15.58 12.12
CA LYS A 322 23.92 16.41 11.16
C LYS A 322 23.07 16.81 9.94
N GLY A 323 22.18 15.93 9.51
CA GLY A 323 21.33 16.16 8.34
C GLY A 323 20.07 16.97 8.64
N LEU A 324 19.60 16.97 9.89
CA LEU A 324 18.37 17.65 10.29
C LEU A 324 18.58 19.17 10.43
N ASN A 325 18.51 19.89 9.31
CA ASN A 325 18.76 21.33 9.21
C ASN A 325 17.52 22.19 9.48
N CYS A 326 16.70 21.82 10.47
CA CYS A 326 15.44 22.50 10.77
C CYS A 326 15.15 22.64 12.27
N SER A 327 16.21 22.77 13.08
CA SER A 327 16.06 22.91 14.54
C SER A 327 15.13 24.06 14.92
N GLY A 328 14.09 23.77 15.70
CA GLY A 328 13.10 24.75 16.15
C GLY A 328 11.94 24.99 15.19
N ILE A 329 11.97 24.44 13.97
CA ILE A 329 10.85 24.45 13.03
C ILE A 329 10.02 23.18 13.24
N ASP A 330 8.70 23.28 13.16
CA ASP A 330 7.83 22.12 13.24
C ASP A 330 7.96 21.23 12.02
N LEU A 331 8.00 19.93 12.27
CA LEU A 331 8.09 18.87 11.26
C LEU A 331 7.12 17.78 11.71
N SER A 332 6.28 17.29 10.81
CA SER A 332 5.37 16.18 11.10
C SER A 332 5.30 15.22 9.93
N GLY A 333 4.86 13.99 10.19
CA GLY A 333 4.79 12.96 9.18
C GLY A 333 4.08 11.72 9.67
N PHE A 334 3.71 10.86 8.73
CA PHE A 334 3.11 9.56 9.00
C PHE A 334 3.63 8.49 8.06
N GLY A 335 3.50 7.24 8.49
CA GLY A 335 3.57 6.05 7.64
C GLY A 335 2.17 5.45 7.50
N LEU A 336 1.76 5.13 6.28
CA LEU A 336 0.50 4.50 5.90
C LEU A 336 0.79 3.17 5.21
N GLY A 337 0.32 2.07 5.80
CA GLY A 337 0.43 0.75 5.21
C GLY A 337 -0.51 0.63 4.02
N VAL A 338 0.03 0.66 2.80
CA VAL A 338 -0.79 0.70 1.58
C VAL A 338 -1.56 -0.60 1.37
N ASP A 339 -0.94 -1.75 1.69
CA ASP A 339 -1.63 -3.05 1.70
C ASP A 339 -2.85 -3.05 2.65
N ARG A 340 -2.74 -2.43 3.83
CA ARG A 340 -3.86 -2.34 4.78
C ARG A 340 -4.94 -1.37 4.31
N LEU A 341 -4.55 -0.26 3.68
CA LEU A 341 -5.51 0.64 3.02
C LEU A 341 -6.27 -0.09 1.91
N ALA A 342 -5.56 -0.81 1.04
CA ALA A 342 -6.16 -1.60 -0.03
C ALA A 342 -7.09 -2.70 0.51
N MET A 343 -6.74 -3.34 1.63
CA MET A 343 -7.65 -4.28 2.30
C MET A 343 -8.98 -3.64 2.63
N TRP A 344 -8.95 -2.43 3.20
CA TRP A 344 -10.15 -1.70 3.57
C TRP A 344 -10.94 -1.24 2.34
N LEU A 345 -10.27 -0.61 1.37
CA LEU A 345 -10.92 -0.08 0.16
C LEU A 345 -11.59 -1.18 -0.67
N PHE A 346 -10.99 -2.37 -0.76
CA PHE A 346 -11.44 -3.45 -1.63
C PHE A 346 -12.17 -4.58 -0.89
N GLY A 347 -12.46 -4.41 0.41
CA GLY A 347 -13.16 -5.42 1.22
C GLY A 347 -12.39 -6.74 1.38
N VAL A 348 -11.05 -6.70 1.30
CA VAL A 348 -10.22 -7.90 1.35
C VAL A 348 -9.91 -8.28 2.79
N LYS A 349 -10.39 -9.46 3.22
CA LYS A 349 -10.22 -9.98 4.59
C LYS A 349 -8.82 -10.54 4.89
N ASN A 350 -8.09 -10.98 3.85
CA ASN A 350 -6.74 -11.52 3.96
C ASN A 350 -5.80 -10.75 3.04
N ILE A 351 -4.83 -10.06 3.62
CA ILE A 351 -3.87 -9.19 2.93
C ILE A 351 -3.11 -9.91 1.81
N ARG A 352 -2.93 -11.23 1.94
CA ARG A 352 -2.25 -12.10 0.96
C ARG A 352 -2.97 -12.17 -0.38
N ASN A 353 -4.26 -11.85 -0.42
CA ASN A 353 -5.01 -11.84 -1.67
C ASN A 353 -4.66 -10.63 -2.56
N LEU A 354 -4.05 -9.58 -2.00
CA LEU A 354 -3.64 -8.38 -2.73
C LEU A 354 -2.37 -8.60 -3.56
N ASN A 355 -1.51 -9.54 -3.15
CA ASN A 355 -0.25 -9.85 -3.83
C ASN A 355 -0.09 -11.37 -3.98
N PRO A 356 -0.17 -11.92 -5.21
CA PRO A 356 0.04 -13.36 -5.46
C PRO A 356 1.41 -13.89 -5.01
N PHE A 357 2.41 -13.01 -4.93
CA PHE A 357 3.77 -13.32 -4.50
C PHE A 357 4.09 -12.59 -3.19
N TYR A 358 3.21 -12.75 -2.21
CA TYR A 358 3.43 -12.19 -0.88
C TYR A 358 4.61 -12.87 -0.17
N ARG A 359 5.12 -12.22 0.88
CA ARG A 359 6.09 -12.81 1.81
C ARG A 359 5.52 -12.82 3.22
N ASP A 360 5.57 -13.97 3.86
CA ASP A 360 5.35 -14.15 5.29
C ASP A 360 6.21 -15.32 5.81
N GLN A 361 6.04 -15.70 7.08
CA GLN A 361 6.81 -16.78 7.69
C GLN A 361 6.51 -18.19 7.12
N SER A 362 5.42 -18.35 6.37
CA SER A 362 4.88 -19.65 5.95
C SER A 362 4.98 -19.91 4.45
N PHE A 363 5.30 -18.90 3.65
CA PHE A 363 5.27 -19.00 2.20
C PHE A 363 6.66 -18.85 1.58
N SER A 364 7.02 -19.83 0.74
CA SER A 364 8.17 -19.79 -0.15
C SER A 364 7.85 -20.59 -1.40
N GLU A 365 8.22 -20.08 -2.58
CA GLU A 365 7.96 -20.73 -3.86
C GLU A 365 8.69 -22.07 -4.01
N ILE A 366 9.78 -22.28 -3.27
CA ILE A 366 10.59 -23.52 -3.32
C ILE A 366 10.09 -24.63 -2.39
N ASN A 367 9.29 -24.30 -1.38
CA ASN A 367 8.84 -25.25 -0.34
C ASN A 367 7.34 -25.59 -0.47
N ARG A 368 6.80 -25.55 -1.70
CA ARG A 368 5.38 -25.82 -1.97
C ARG A 368 4.98 -27.28 -1.88
#